data_AF-A0A0A0BNX8-F1
#
_entry.id   AF-A0A0A0BNX8-F1
#
_cell.length_a   1.000
_cell.length_b   1.000
_cell.length_c   1.000
_cell.angle_alpha   90.00
_cell.angle_beta   90.00
_cell.angle_gamma   90.00
#
_symmetry.space_group_name_H-M   'P 1'
#
loop_
_entity.id
_entity.type
_entity.pdbx_description
1 polymer ?
#
loop_
_entity_poly.entity_id
_entity_poly.type
_entity_poly.pdbx_seq_one_letter_code
_entity_poly.pdbx_strand_id
1 'polypeptide(L)'
;MWSVSRVECYEKCPYQYRLRYLDGVGVLDDYEADNPLTCGTALHEVIELGAEKAARNYFSKFPVVTDEQVTEMMKIEVLGRRAKALLPKGEYEHKVAFYGFIGFIDLMVRREGRKVDIYDFKHCGKMSREKYITESPQLHAYKYYLESVEDVEVEHLYYVFVPKVQEERRQDEDIIDYRYRLMDLCRETKIDIVEIPYQAKKVGKLVEGRKAMESAKEFPKVQSALCNWCDYQDYCYKGEDWMILPKAERKANPKKGFLKVWLYGAPYSGKTYMADKFPMPLLLNTDGNVRETTAPCIAIRDEVKMNGKAKQVKMAWSVFKEAVEELEKGSEFRTIVVDLVEDVYESCRLYMYDKLGITHESDDSFRAWDKVRLEFLSTMRRLTNLDCNIVLISQEDVSRDITKKGGDRMSTVQPVLNDKIARKISGMVDVTARCVHDEKGYWIVFHTDETQFGGGRMEVKQNIVPATIENLMGACQMKYEGDSEHIQAIEGQWNELKVEDSKTVAKEPEIVAEAPTTVVKEPIPAPEPSAKVVEDIPQPITRRVRRPRSND
;
A
#
# COMPACT_ATOMS: atom_id res chain seq x y z
N MET A 1 -10.84 -10.46 -29.15
CA MET A 1 -12.02 -11.33 -29.25
C MET A 1 -13.12 -10.79 -28.35
N TRP A 2 -14.36 -10.83 -28.80
CA TRP A 2 -15.54 -10.32 -28.09
C TRP A 2 -16.72 -11.31 -28.20
N SER A 3 -17.68 -11.21 -27.29
CA SER A 3 -18.89 -12.06 -27.23
C SER A 3 -20.09 -11.20 -26.84
N VAL A 4 -21.30 -11.73 -26.99
CA VAL A 4 -22.53 -11.06 -26.52
C VAL A 4 -22.42 -10.67 -25.05
N SER A 5 -21.99 -11.61 -24.20
CA SER A 5 -21.84 -11.40 -22.75
C SER A 5 -20.82 -10.32 -22.38
N ARG A 6 -19.72 -10.18 -23.15
CA ARG A 6 -18.72 -9.12 -22.92
C ARG A 6 -19.28 -7.73 -23.23
N VAL A 7 -20.00 -7.60 -24.35
CA VAL A 7 -20.64 -6.33 -24.72
C VAL A 7 -21.73 -5.97 -23.72
N GLU A 8 -22.59 -6.91 -23.33
CA GLU A 8 -23.60 -6.66 -22.29
C GLU A 8 -22.98 -6.29 -20.94
N CYS A 9 -21.84 -6.88 -20.56
CA CYS A 9 -21.12 -6.51 -19.34
C CYS A 9 -20.65 -5.05 -19.40
N TYR A 10 -20.08 -4.63 -20.53
CA TYR A 10 -19.66 -3.25 -20.75
C TYR A 10 -20.85 -2.27 -20.72
N GLU A 11 -21.94 -2.60 -21.41
CA GLU A 11 -23.14 -1.76 -21.45
C GLU A 11 -23.80 -1.61 -20.08
N LYS A 12 -23.81 -2.66 -19.25
CA LYS A 12 -24.35 -2.62 -17.89
C LYS A 12 -23.44 -1.83 -16.94
N CYS A 13 -22.13 -2.08 -16.99
CA CYS A 13 -21.16 -1.40 -16.14
C CYS A 13 -19.74 -1.43 -16.78
N PRO A 14 -19.27 -0.32 -17.37
CA PRO A 14 -17.93 -0.24 -17.95
C PRO A 14 -16.82 -0.55 -16.94
N TYR A 15 -16.98 -0.14 -15.68
CA TYR A 15 -16.02 -0.43 -14.62
C TYR A 15 -15.90 -1.93 -14.31
N GLN A 16 -17.03 -2.65 -14.22
CA GLN A 16 -17.03 -4.11 -14.06
C GLN A 16 -16.34 -4.79 -15.24
N TYR A 17 -16.62 -4.35 -16.46
CA TYR A 17 -15.96 -4.86 -17.66
C TYR A 17 -14.45 -4.67 -17.61
N ARG A 18 -13.97 -3.50 -17.20
CA ARG A 18 -12.53 -3.24 -17.04
C ARG A 18 -11.88 -4.20 -16.05
N LEU A 19 -12.43 -4.29 -14.84
CA LEU A 19 -11.86 -5.16 -13.79
C LEU A 19 -11.79 -6.62 -14.26
N ARG A 20 -12.87 -7.13 -14.85
CA ARG A 20 -12.96 -8.53 -15.28
C ARG A 20 -12.12 -8.85 -16.51
N TYR A 21 -12.17 -8.03 -17.56
CA TYR A 21 -11.64 -8.40 -18.87
C TYR A 21 -10.36 -7.67 -19.28
N LEU A 22 -10.09 -6.47 -18.74
CA LEU A 22 -8.88 -5.71 -19.06
C LEU A 22 -7.80 -5.90 -17.99
N ASP A 23 -8.19 -5.72 -16.72
CA ASP A 23 -7.27 -5.81 -15.59
C ASP A 23 -7.10 -7.28 -15.13
N GLY A 24 -8.03 -8.17 -15.50
CA GLY A 24 -7.97 -9.59 -15.18
C GLY A 24 -8.07 -9.87 -13.68
N VAL A 25 -8.79 -9.01 -12.95
CA VAL A 25 -8.96 -9.14 -11.51
C VAL A 25 -9.84 -10.36 -11.22
N GLY A 26 -9.22 -11.35 -10.58
CA GLY A 26 -9.91 -12.51 -10.05
C GLY A 26 -10.83 -12.12 -8.90
N VAL A 27 -11.94 -12.84 -8.77
CA VAL A 27 -12.89 -12.73 -7.66
C VAL A 27 -12.92 -14.07 -6.96
N LEU A 28 -13.26 -14.07 -5.67
CA LEU A 28 -13.48 -15.31 -4.94
C LEU A 28 -14.69 -16.04 -5.53
N ASP A 29 -14.59 -17.35 -5.64
CA ASP A 29 -15.70 -18.17 -6.09
C ASP A 29 -16.86 -18.09 -5.09
N ASP A 30 -18.08 -17.97 -5.63
CA ASP A 30 -19.31 -18.05 -4.87
C ASP A 30 -19.74 -19.52 -4.76
N TYR A 31 -19.61 -20.08 -3.56
CA TYR A 31 -19.89 -21.48 -3.25
C TYR A 31 -21.33 -21.72 -2.77
N GLU A 32 -22.23 -20.74 -2.89
CA GLU A 32 -23.65 -20.93 -2.60
C GLU A 32 -24.24 -22.02 -3.52
N ALA A 33 -25.07 -22.88 -2.93
CA ALA A 33 -25.62 -24.05 -3.65
C ALA A 33 -26.48 -23.64 -4.85
N ASP A 34 -27.23 -22.55 -4.72
CA ASP A 34 -28.16 -22.02 -5.73
C ASP A 34 -27.54 -20.93 -6.62
N ASN A 35 -26.20 -20.80 -6.60
CA ASN A 35 -25.47 -19.85 -7.43
C ASN A 35 -25.97 -19.93 -8.89
N PRO A 36 -26.49 -18.83 -9.48
CA PRO A 36 -27.17 -18.87 -10.77
C PRO A 36 -26.31 -19.37 -11.93
N LEU A 37 -25.02 -19.06 -11.95
CA LEU A 37 -24.09 -19.47 -13.00
C LEU A 37 -23.78 -20.96 -12.85
N THR A 38 -23.45 -21.41 -11.65
CA THR A 38 -23.14 -22.81 -11.36
C THR A 38 -24.33 -23.73 -11.67
N CYS A 39 -25.54 -23.34 -11.24
CA CYS A 39 -26.77 -24.08 -11.53
C CYS A 39 -27.15 -24.06 -13.02
N GLY A 40 -26.99 -22.91 -13.67
CA GLY A 40 -27.25 -22.76 -15.11
C GLY A 40 -26.36 -23.65 -15.95
N THR A 41 -25.04 -23.67 -15.67
CA THR A 41 -24.09 -24.57 -16.34
C THR A 41 -24.42 -26.03 -16.08
N ALA A 42 -24.74 -26.41 -14.84
CA ALA A 42 -25.10 -27.79 -14.54
C ALA A 42 -26.37 -28.23 -15.30
N LEU A 43 -27.36 -27.35 -15.48
CA LEU A 43 -28.53 -27.64 -16.30
C LEU A 43 -28.16 -27.93 -17.76
N HIS A 44 -27.31 -27.09 -18.36
CA HIS A 44 -26.80 -27.29 -19.73
C HIS A 44 -26.12 -28.65 -19.85
N GLU A 45 -25.21 -28.95 -18.93
CA GLU A 45 -24.49 -30.23 -18.89
C GLU A 45 -25.43 -31.44 -18.71
N VAL A 46 -26.51 -31.34 -17.93
CA VAL A 46 -27.50 -32.43 -17.82
C VAL A 46 -28.16 -32.70 -19.18
N ILE A 47 -28.52 -31.64 -19.92
CA ILE A 47 -29.16 -31.74 -21.23
C ILE A 47 -28.18 -32.32 -22.26
N GLU A 48 -26.94 -31.87 -22.25
CA GLU A 48 -25.92 -32.26 -23.24
C GLU A 48 -25.29 -33.62 -22.93
N LEU A 49 -24.64 -33.69 -21.76
CA LEU A 49 -23.75 -34.77 -21.35
C LEU A 49 -24.45 -35.85 -20.53
N GLY A 50 -25.60 -35.53 -19.95
CA GLY A 50 -26.36 -36.41 -19.06
C GLY A 50 -26.06 -36.18 -17.57
N ALA A 51 -26.99 -36.64 -16.73
CA ALA A 51 -27.04 -36.33 -15.31
C ALA A 51 -25.78 -36.71 -14.53
N GLU A 52 -25.22 -37.90 -14.78
CA GLU A 52 -24.05 -38.37 -14.02
C GLU A 52 -22.80 -37.51 -14.27
N LYS A 53 -22.56 -37.09 -15.52
CA LYS A 53 -21.40 -36.27 -15.85
C LYS A 53 -21.58 -34.83 -15.34
N ALA A 54 -22.79 -34.29 -15.48
CA ALA A 54 -23.14 -32.98 -14.94
C ALA A 54 -23.01 -32.94 -13.41
N ALA A 55 -23.48 -33.96 -12.70
CA ALA A 55 -23.35 -34.05 -11.24
C ALA A 55 -21.88 -34.05 -10.80
N ARG A 56 -21.02 -34.84 -11.46
CA ARG A 56 -19.56 -34.83 -11.17
C ARG A 56 -18.95 -33.45 -11.37
N ASN A 57 -19.29 -32.79 -12.48
CA ASN A 57 -18.79 -31.44 -12.78
C ASN A 57 -19.30 -30.41 -11.77
N TYR A 58 -20.58 -30.44 -11.43
CA TYR A 58 -21.19 -29.56 -10.43
C TYR A 58 -20.51 -29.70 -9.07
N PHE A 59 -20.42 -30.92 -8.53
CA PHE A 59 -19.82 -31.13 -7.21
C PHE A 59 -18.32 -30.81 -7.16
N SER A 60 -17.60 -30.93 -8.28
CA SER A 60 -16.17 -30.58 -8.34
C SER A 60 -15.86 -29.09 -8.16
N LYS A 61 -16.87 -28.22 -8.28
CA LYS A 61 -16.74 -26.78 -8.10
C LYS A 61 -16.74 -26.36 -6.62
N PHE A 62 -17.12 -27.25 -5.72
CA PHE A 62 -17.24 -26.94 -4.30
C PHE A 62 -16.10 -27.60 -3.50
N PRO A 63 -15.42 -26.87 -2.60
CA PRO A 63 -14.40 -27.46 -1.73
C PRO A 63 -15.01 -28.43 -0.72
N VAL A 64 -16.27 -28.21 -0.32
CA VAL A 64 -17.06 -29.06 0.57
C VAL A 64 -18.47 -29.15 0.01
N VAL A 65 -19.01 -30.37 -0.05
CA VAL A 65 -20.38 -30.62 -0.51
C VAL A 65 -21.31 -30.79 0.70
N THR A 66 -22.41 -30.04 0.71
CA THR A 66 -23.45 -30.06 1.75
C THR A 66 -24.78 -30.58 1.18
N ASP A 67 -25.77 -30.75 2.06
CA ASP A 67 -27.10 -31.20 1.70
C ASP A 67 -27.82 -30.22 0.76
N GLU A 68 -27.51 -28.93 0.84
CA GLU A 68 -28.03 -27.88 -0.05
C GLU A 68 -27.55 -28.11 -1.49
N GLN A 69 -26.24 -28.32 -1.71
CA GLN A 69 -25.72 -28.60 -3.06
C GLN A 69 -26.29 -29.91 -3.62
N VAL A 70 -26.42 -30.95 -2.80
CA VAL A 70 -27.04 -32.22 -3.22
C VAL A 70 -28.50 -31.99 -3.64
N THR A 71 -29.25 -31.21 -2.87
CA THR A 71 -30.65 -30.90 -3.17
C THR A 71 -30.79 -30.07 -4.44
N GLU A 72 -29.90 -29.09 -4.67
CA GLU A 72 -29.93 -28.29 -5.90
C GLU A 72 -29.64 -29.14 -7.13
N MET A 73 -28.61 -30.00 -7.07
CA MET A 73 -28.29 -30.91 -8.17
C MET A 73 -29.44 -31.88 -8.47
N MET A 74 -30.16 -32.36 -7.46
CA MET A 74 -31.36 -33.19 -7.62
C MET A 74 -32.47 -32.47 -8.40
N LYS A 75 -32.72 -31.18 -8.11
CA LYS A 75 -33.69 -30.37 -8.86
C LYS A 75 -33.25 -30.20 -10.32
N ILE A 76 -31.97 -29.84 -10.52
CA ILE A 76 -31.38 -29.62 -11.85
C ILE A 76 -31.46 -30.90 -12.69
N GLU A 77 -31.20 -32.07 -12.10
CA GLU A 77 -31.29 -33.35 -12.78
C GLU A 77 -32.72 -33.63 -13.29
N VAL A 78 -33.73 -33.47 -12.43
CA VAL A 78 -35.14 -33.68 -12.81
C VAL A 78 -35.54 -32.72 -13.93
N LEU A 79 -35.24 -31.43 -13.78
CA LEU A 79 -35.60 -30.40 -14.74
C LEU A 79 -34.84 -30.57 -16.07
N GLY A 80 -33.54 -30.84 -16.02
CA GLY A 80 -32.70 -31.02 -17.21
C GLY A 80 -33.08 -32.26 -18.01
N ARG A 81 -33.42 -33.38 -17.35
CA ARG A 81 -33.94 -34.59 -18.04
C ARG A 81 -35.26 -34.30 -18.74
N ARG A 82 -36.16 -33.55 -18.09
CA ARG A 82 -37.44 -33.14 -18.69
C ARG A 82 -37.23 -32.19 -19.87
N ALA A 83 -36.34 -31.21 -19.74
CA ALA A 83 -35.97 -30.32 -20.83
C ALA A 83 -35.43 -31.12 -22.03
N LYS A 84 -34.46 -32.02 -21.80
CA LYS A 84 -33.90 -32.90 -22.83
C LYS A 84 -34.96 -33.73 -23.55
N ALA A 85 -35.96 -34.25 -22.83
CA ALA A 85 -37.03 -35.04 -23.42
C ALA A 85 -37.97 -34.24 -24.34
N LEU A 86 -38.07 -32.92 -24.15
CA LEU A 86 -38.87 -32.02 -24.98
C LEU A 86 -38.10 -31.53 -26.23
N LEU A 87 -36.78 -31.66 -26.23
CA LEU A 87 -35.93 -31.10 -27.29
C LEU A 87 -35.73 -32.08 -28.45
N PRO A 88 -35.64 -31.57 -29.69
CA PRO A 88 -35.24 -32.37 -30.84
C PRO A 88 -33.78 -32.81 -30.74
N LYS A 89 -33.41 -33.84 -31.51
CA LYS A 89 -32.01 -34.26 -31.64
C LYS A 89 -31.25 -33.26 -32.51
N GLY A 90 -30.05 -32.88 -32.09
CA GLY A 90 -29.16 -32.01 -32.85
C GLY A 90 -27.74 -31.97 -32.29
N GLU A 91 -27.00 -30.97 -32.69
CA GLU A 91 -25.61 -30.71 -32.31
C GLU A 91 -25.57 -29.72 -31.15
N TYR A 92 -24.90 -30.07 -30.06
CA TYR A 92 -24.76 -29.23 -28.88
C TYR A 92 -23.46 -28.42 -28.89
N GLU A 93 -23.45 -27.28 -28.20
CA GLU A 93 -22.25 -26.42 -28.03
C GLU A 93 -21.58 -26.04 -29.37
N HIS A 94 -22.40 -25.73 -30.38
CA HIS A 94 -21.91 -25.45 -31.72
C HIS A 94 -21.23 -24.06 -31.76
N LYS A 95 -19.93 -24.05 -32.06
CA LYS A 95 -19.09 -22.85 -31.98
C LYS A 95 -19.22 -21.99 -33.24
N VAL A 96 -19.56 -20.71 -33.04
CA VAL A 96 -19.59 -19.69 -34.09
C VAL A 96 -18.47 -18.68 -33.87
N ALA A 97 -17.60 -18.49 -34.86
CA ALA A 97 -16.49 -17.55 -34.79
C ALA A 97 -16.37 -16.70 -36.07
N PHE A 98 -16.46 -15.37 -35.94
CA PHE A 98 -16.45 -14.45 -37.08
C PHE A 98 -15.84 -13.09 -36.73
N TYR A 99 -14.78 -12.66 -37.42
CA TYR A 99 -14.14 -11.33 -37.23
C TYR A 99 -13.96 -10.92 -35.75
N GLY A 100 -13.43 -11.84 -34.95
CA GLY A 100 -13.18 -11.66 -33.52
C GLY A 100 -14.38 -11.88 -32.61
N PHE A 101 -15.59 -12.10 -33.14
CA PHE A 101 -16.73 -12.63 -32.39
C PHE A 101 -16.50 -14.10 -32.07
N ILE A 102 -16.89 -14.52 -30.87
CA ILE A 102 -16.99 -15.92 -30.47
C ILE A 102 -18.29 -16.15 -29.70
N GLY A 103 -19.03 -17.19 -30.08
CA GLY A 103 -20.26 -17.62 -29.45
C GLY A 103 -20.41 -19.14 -29.51
N PHE A 104 -21.23 -19.68 -28.61
CA PHE A 104 -21.55 -21.10 -28.54
C PHE A 104 -23.07 -21.23 -28.51
N ILE A 105 -23.61 -21.96 -29.49
CA ILE A 105 -25.03 -22.24 -29.61
C ILE A 105 -25.32 -23.52 -28.82
N ASP A 106 -26.18 -23.43 -27.80
CA ASP A 106 -26.46 -24.56 -26.91
C ASP A 106 -26.98 -25.78 -27.68
N LEU A 107 -27.92 -25.61 -28.61
CA LEU A 107 -28.38 -26.67 -29.50
C LEU A 107 -28.74 -26.15 -30.91
N MET A 108 -28.14 -26.77 -31.93
CA MET A 108 -28.43 -26.54 -33.34
C MET A 108 -29.05 -27.80 -33.97
N VAL A 109 -30.18 -27.65 -34.65
CA VAL A 109 -30.93 -28.77 -35.24
C VAL A 109 -31.04 -28.58 -36.74
N ARG A 110 -30.45 -29.50 -37.52
CA ARG A 110 -30.51 -29.47 -38.98
C ARG A 110 -31.88 -29.97 -39.47
N ARG A 111 -32.47 -29.24 -40.42
CA ARG A 111 -33.72 -29.55 -41.12
C ARG A 111 -33.40 -29.96 -42.57
N GLU A 112 -34.43 -30.10 -43.39
CA GLU A 112 -34.26 -30.41 -44.82
C GLU A 112 -33.49 -29.31 -45.55
N GLY A 113 -32.56 -29.70 -46.41
CA GLY A 113 -31.71 -28.78 -47.16
C GLY A 113 -30.69 -28.06 -46.27
N ARG A 114 -30.60 -26.74 -46.42
CA ARG A 114 -29.67 -25.87 -45.66
C ARG A 114 -30.27 -25.28 -44.38
N LYS A 115 -31.51 -25.65 -44.04
CA LYS A 115 -32.27 -25.02 -42.95
C LYS A 115 -31.83 -25.55 -41.59
N VAL A 116 -31.76 -24.68 -40.59
CA VAL A 116 -31.41 -25.03 -39.20
C VAL A 116 -32.29 -24.27 -38.19
N ASP A 117 -32.54 -24.90 -37.05
CA ASP A 117 -33.16 -24.25 -35.88
C ASP A 117 -32.13 -24.10 -34.77
N ILE A 118 -32.22 -23.00 -34.02
CA ILE A 118 -31.34 -22.72 -32.89
C ILE A 118 -32.14 -22.69 -31.59
N TYR A 119 -31.64 -23.35 -30.56
CA TYR A 119 -32.20 -23.37 -29.22
C TYR A 119 -31.13 -22.89 -28.22
N ASP A 120 -31.52 -21.97 -27.33
CA ASP A 120 -30.70 -21.48 -26.23
C ASP A 120 -31.44 -21.68 -24.89
N PHE A 121 -30.77 -22.29 -23.92
CA PHE A 121 -31.34 -22.79 -22.68
C PHE A 121 -31.17 -21.78 -21.55
N LYS A 122 -32.27 -21.36 -20.92
CA LYS A 122 -32.26 -20.39 -19.82
C LYS A 122 -32.82 -20.99 -18.53
N HIS A 123 -31.96 -21.11 -17.52
CA HIS A 123 -32.37 -21.46 -16.16
C HIS A 123 -32.67 -20.20 -15.35
N CYS A 124 -33.93 -19.74 -15.36
CA CYS A 124 -34.25 -18.45 -14.78
C CYS A 124 -35.65 -18.37 -14.17
N GLY A 125 -35.85 -17.38 -13.31
CA GLY A 125 -37.17 -17.03 -12.77
C GLY A 125 -38.03 -16.25 -13.78
N LYS A 126 -39.27 -15.94 -13.37
CA LYS A 126 -40.29 -15.30 -14.22
C LYS A 126 -39.87 -13.93 -14.75
N MET A 127 -39.29 -13.06 -13.92
CA MET A 127 -38.87 -11.72 -14.36
C MET A 127 -37.74 -11.75 -15.41
N SER A 128 -36.76 -12.65 -15.22
CA SER A 128 -35.64 -12.79 -16.16
C SER A 128 -36.09 -13.31 -17.52
N ARG A 129 -37.09 -14.21 -17.54
CA ARG A 129 -37.68 -14.72 -18.79
C ARG A 129 -38.18 -13.60 -19.70
N GLU A 130 -38.95 -12.66 -19.15
CA GLU A 130 -39.49 -11.54 -19.94
C GLU A 130 -38.38 -10.69 -20.56
N LYS A 131 -37.31 -10.43 -19.79
CA LYS A 131 -36.13 -9.70 -20.28
C LYS A 131 -35.42 -10.43 -21.41
N TYR A 132 -35.29 -11.76 -21.34
CA TYR A 132 -34.69 -12.53 -22.43
C TYR A 132 -35.49 -12.40 -23.73
N ILE A 133 -36.82 -12.51 -23.66
CA ILE A 133 -37.71 -12.41 -24.82
C ILE A 133 -37.63 -11.02 -25.44
N THR A 134 -37.71 -9.98 -24.62
CA THR A 134 -37.85 -8.58 -25.07
C THR A 134 -36.51 -7.94 -25.41
N GLU A 135 -35.50 -8.09 -24.55
CA GLU A 135 -34.27 -7.29 -24.59
C GLU A 135 -33.06 -8.03 -25.18
N SER A 136 -32.93 -9.34 -24.96
CA SER A 136 -31.68 -10.04 -25.27
C SER A 136 -31.35 -10.05 -26.78
N PRO A 137 -30.10 -9.72 -27.17
CA PRO A 137 -29.62 -9.80 -28.55
C PRO A 137 -29.05 -11.17 -28.92
N GLN A 138 -28.92 -12.11 -27.97
CA GLN A 138 -28.09 -13.31 -28.11
C GLN A 138 -28.48 -14.20 -29.30
N LEU A 139 -29.73 -14.68 -29.36
CA LEU A 139 -30.21 -15.52 -30.48
C LEU A 139 -30.13 -14.80 -31.85
N HIS A 140 -30.33 -13.48 -31.87
CA HIS A 140 -30.23 -12.69 -33.09
C HIS A 140 -28.78 -12.61 -33.58
N ALA A 141 -27.83 -12.46 -32.66
CA ALA A 141 -26.41 -12.49 -32.99
C ALA A 141 -25.99 -13.87 -33.51
N TYR A 142 -26.45 -14.96 -32.87
CA TYR A 142 -26.17 -16.32 -33.34
C TYR A 142 -26.68 -16.57 -34.75
N LYS A 143 -27.93 -16.20 -35.07
CA LYS A 143 -28.44 -16.29 -36.44
C LYS A 143 -27.56 -15.52 -37.43
N TYR A 144 -27.34 -14.24 -37.17
CA TYR A 144 -26.60 -13.38 -38.09
C TYR A 144 -25.18 -13.90 -38.34
N TYR A 145 -24.45 -14.25 -37.29
CA TYR A 145 -23.07 -14.70 -37.43
C TYR A 145 -22.96 -16.09 -38.01
N LEU A 146 -23.85 -17.03 -37.65
CA LEU A 146 -23.86 -18.39 -38.20
C LEU A 146 -24.10 -18.36 -39.71
N GLU A 147 -25.13 -17.64 -40.18
CA GLU A 147 -25.42 -17.47 -41.62
C GLU A 147 -24.32 -16.71 -42.36
N SER A 148 -23.45 -15.98 -41.65
CA SER A 148 -22.30 -15.28 -42.24
C SER A 148 -21.06 -16.16 -42.39
N VAL A 149 -20.97 -17.27 -41.64
CA VAL A 149 -19.80 -18.17 -41.66
C VAL A 149 -20.07 -19.50 -42.32
N GLU A 150 -21.30 -19.98 -42.26
CA GLU A 150 -21.72 -21.28 -42.76
C GLU A 150 -22.82 -21.12 -43.81
N ASP A 151 -22.83 -22.04 -44.79
CA ASP A 151 -23.89 -22.12 -45.80
C ASP A 151 -25.16 -22.77 -45.23
N VAL A 152 -25.77 -22.08 -44.27
CA VAL A 152 -27.01 -22.49 -43.58
C VAL A 152 -28.01 -21.34 -43.56
N GLU A 153 -29.28 -21.68 -43.36
CA GLU A 153 -30.39 -20.73 -43.20
C GLU A 153 -31.10 -21.02 -41.87
N VAL A 154 -31.01 -20.10 -40.92
CA VAL A 154 -31.65 -20.26 -39.62
C VAL A 154 -33.14 -19.94 -39.75
N GLU A 155 -33.99 -20.96 -39.66
CA GLU A 155 -35.43 -20.80 -39.85
C GLU A 155 -36.09 -20.31 -38.55
N HIS A 156 -35.83 -21.00 -37.45
CA HIS A 156 -36.43 -20.69 -36.16
C HIS A 156 -35.40 -20.45 -35.04
N LEU A 157 -35.75 -19.54 -34.14
CA LEU A 157 -34.98 -19.18 -32.95
C LEU A 157 -35.80 -19.47 -31.71
N TYR A 158 -35.31 -20.31 -30.81
CA TYR A 158 -36.03 -20.72 -29.61
C TYR A 158 -35.25 -20.42 -28.33
N TYR A 159 -35.93 -19.83 -27.36
CA TYR A 159 -35.50 -19.92 -25.96
C TYR A 159 -36.21 -21.07 -25.27
N VAL A 160 -35.45 -21.86 -24.51
CA VAL A 160 -35.96 -22.94 -23.67
C VAL A 160 -35.86 -22.49 -22.21
N PHE A 161 -36.98 -22.06 -21.65
CA PHE A 161 -37.03 -21.56 -20.28
C PHE A 161 -37.31 -22.71 -19.31
N VAL A 162 -36.31 -23.01 -18.47
CA VAL A 162 -36.40 -23.98 -17.38
C VAL A 162 -36.51 -23.23 -16.06
N PRO A 163 -37.67 -23.25 -15.37
CA PRO A 163 -37.89 -22.43 -14.19
C PRO A 163 -37.00 -22.84 -13.02
N LYS A 164 -36.66 -21.86 -12.17
CA LYS A 164 -36.10 -22.12 -10.85
C LYS A 164 -37.21 -22.53 -9.88
N VAL A 165 -37.01 -23.64 -9.19
CA VAL A 165 -37.91 -24.11 -8.12
C VAL A 165 -37.25 -23.74 -6.79
N GLN A 166 -37.87 -22.80 -6.08
CA GLN A 166 -37.44 -22.31 -4.77
C GLN A 166 -38.60 -22.48 -3.79
N GLU A 167 -38.45 -23.44 -2.89
CA GLU A 167 -39.40 -23.76 -1.83
C GLU A 167 -38.59 -24.06 -0.57
N GLU A 168 -38.96 -23.42 0.55
CA GLU A 168 -38.28 -23.65 1.82
C GLU A 168 -38.67 -25.01 2.42
N ARG A 169 -37.76 -25.59 3.19
CA ARG A 169 -38.03 -26.79 3.97
C ARG A 169 -38.95 -26.42 5.13
N ARG A 170 -40.00 -27.21 5.36
CA ARG A 170 -40.93 -26.99 6.48
C ARG A 170 -40.28 -27.45 7.79
N GLN A 171 -40.73 -26.88 8.91
CA GLN A 171 -40.18 -27.22 10.24
C GLN A 171 -40.44 -28.67 10.65
N ASP A 172 -41.53 -29.26 10.17
CA ASP A 172 -42.00 -30.62 10.47
C ASP A 172 -41.55 -31.68 9.45
N GLU A 173 -40.77 -31.28 8.44
CA GLU A 173 -40.36 -32.13 7.31
C GLU A 173 -38.89 -32.55 7.47
N ASP A 174 -38.57 -33.82 7.26
CA ASP A 174 -37.17 -34.27 7.20
C ASP A 174 -36.50 -33.91 5.85
N ILE A 175 -35.18 -34.10 5.73
CA ILE A 175 -34.46 -33.73 4.50
C ILE A 175 -34.85 -34.60 3.30
N ILE A 176 -35.23 -35.85 3.53
CA ILE A 176 -35.59 -36.82 2.49
C ILE A 176 -36.98 -36.49 1.95
N ASP A 177 -37.95 -36.28 2.83
CA ASP A 177 -39.31 -35.87 2.49
C ASP A 177 -39.30 -34.53 1.75
N TYR A 178 -38.49 -33.57 2.22
CA TYR A 178 -38.28 -32.29 1.55
C TYR A 178 -37.80 -32.46 0.11
N ARG A 179 -36.80 -33.32 -0.11
CA ARG A 179 -36.26 -33.60 -1.45
C ARG A 179 -37.30 -34.26 -2.34
N TYR A 180 -38.09 -35.20 -1.83
CA TYR A 180 -39.18 -35.82 -2.61
C TYR A 180 -40.23 -34.80 -3.05
N ARG A 181 -40.69 -33.93 -2.13
CA ARG A 181 -41.63 -32.86 -2.44
C ARG A 181 -41.09 -31.90 -3.49
N LEU A 182 -39.81 -31.50 -3.39
CA LEU A 182 -39.17 -30.67 -4.39
C LEU A 182 -39.09 -31.35 -5.75
N MET A 183 -38.74 -32.64 -5.80
CA MET A 183 -38.71 -33.42 -7.04
C MET A 183 -40.08 -33.50 -7.70
N ASP A 184 -41.15 -33.69 -6.93
CA ASP A 184 -42.53 -33.69 -7.45
C ASP A 184 -42.90 -32.32 -8.03
N LEU A 185 -42.59 -31.24 -7.32
CA LEU A 185 -42.80 -29.89 -7.84
C LEU A 185 -41.99 -29.65 -9.14
N CYS A 186 -40.73 -30.10 -9.19
CA CYS A 186 -39.92 -30.04 -10.40
C CYS A 186 -40.50 -30.88 -11.55
N ARG A 187 -41.23 -31.97 -11.28
CA ARG A 187 -41.90 -32.78 -12.31
C ARG A 187 -43.17 -32.11 -12.85
N GLU A 188 -43.86 -31.34 -12.01
CA GLU A 188 -45.07 -30.60 -12.38
C GLU A 188 -44.77 -29.25 -13.04
N THR A 189 -43.59 -28.68 -12.77
CA THR A 189 -43.16 -27.39 -13.28
C THR A 189 -43.21 -27.33 -14.81
N LYS A 190 -43.78 -26.27 -15.39
CA LYS A 190 -43.88 -26.10 -16.84
C LYS A 190 -42.55 -25.60 -17.42
N ILE A 191 -42.03 -26.30 -18.44
CA ILE A 191 -40.91 -25.84 -19.27
C ILE A 191 -41.50 -25.20 -20.52
N ASP A 192 -41.09 -23.98 -20.84
CA ASP A 192 -41.61 -23.23 -21.98
C ASP A 192 -40.55 -23.13 -23.08
N ILE A 193 -40.90 -23.58 -24.28
CA ILE A 193 -40.12 -23.34 -25.51
C ILE A 193 -40.81 -22.20 -26.26
N VAL A 194 -40.11 -21.08 -26.42
CA VAL A 194 -40.68 -19.85 -26.99
C VAL A 194 -39.91 -19.48 -28.24
N GLU A 195 -40.63 -19.37 -29.36
CA GLU A 195 -40.07 -18.87 -30.61
C GLU A 195 -39.88 -17.35 -30.58
N ILE A 196 -38.74 -16.88 -31.06
CA ILE A 196 -38.38 -15.47 -31.08
C ILE A 196 -38.24 -14.99 -32.52
N PRO A 197 -39.05 -14.00 -32.97
CA PRO A 197 -38.91 -13.46 -34.31
C PRO A 197 -37.59 -12.69 -34.44
N TYR A 198 -36.85 -12.93 -35.52
CA TYR A 198 -35.56 -12.28 -35.75
C TYR A 198 -35.69 -10.76 -35.86
N GLN A 199 -34.78 -10.02 -35.21
CA GLN A 199 -34.72 -8.57 -35.22
C GLN A 199 -33.30 -8.07 -35.53
N ALA A 200 -33.06 -7.69 -36.79
CA ALA A 200 -31.76 -7.16 -37.23
C ALA A 200 -31.29 -5.94 -36.42
N LYS A 201 -32.23 -5.13 -35.90
CA LYS A 201 -31.92 -3.96 -35.05
C LYS A 201 -31.14 -4.34 -33.78
N LYS A 202 -31.41 -5.51 -33.19
CA LYS A 202 -30.69 -5.97 -31.99
C LYS A 202 -29.23 -6.33 -32.31
N VAL A 203 -28.96 -6.87 -33.49
CA VAL A 203 -27.60 -7.10 -33.98
C VAL A 203 -26.88 -5.78 -34.22
N GLY A 204 -27.57 -4.80 -34.83
CA GLY A 204 -27.03 -3.44 -35.01
C GLY A 204 -26.59 -2.79 -33.70
N LYS A 205 -27.46 -2.82 -32.68
CA LYS A 205 -27.14 -2.33 -31.33
C LYS A 205 -25.93 -3.04 -30.71
N LEU A 206 -25.86 -4.36 -30.85
CA LEU A 206 -24.71 -5.13 -30.34
C LEU A 206 -23.40 -4.71 -31.00
N VAL A 207 -23.41 -4.42 -32.31
CA VAL A 207 -22.25 -3.92 -33.05
C VAL A 207 -21.88 -2.49 -32.61
N GLU A 208 -22.86 -1.63 -32.31
CA GLU A 208 -22.62 -0.31 -31.74
C GLU A 208 -21.99 -0.40 -30.35
N GLY A 209 -22.53 -1.25 -29.46
CA GLY A 209 -21.99 -1.52 -28.13
C GLY A 209 -20.56 -2.05 -28.19
N ARG A 210 -20.27 -2.97 -29.13
CA ARG A 210 -18.91 -3.44 -29.41
C ARG A 210 -17.97 -2.29 -29.79
N LYS A 211 -18.37 -1.41 -30.72
CA LYS A 211 -17.53 -0.28 -31.14
C LYS A 211 -17.25 0.67 -29.98
N ALA A 212 -18.26 0.95 -29.15
CA ALA A 212 -18.10 1.77 -27.95
C ALA A 212 -17.12 1.12 -26.97
N MET A 213 -17.28 -0.18 -26.71
CA MET A 213 -16.39 -0.97 -25.85
C MET A 213 -14.93 -0.98 -26.34
N GLU A 214 -14.70 -1.15 -27.65
CA GLU A 214 -13.35 -1.19 -28.24
C GLU A 214 -12.66 0.19 -28.29
N SER A 215 -13.44 1.28 -28.33
CA SER A 215 -12.91 2.65 -28.37
C SER A 215 -12.87 3.35 -27.01
N ALA A 216 -13.37 2.70 -25.96
CA ALA A 216 -13.42 3.25 -24.61
C ALA A 216 -12.04 3.49 -24.02
N LYS A 217 -11.80 4.73 -23.56
CA LYS A 217 -10.61 5.10 -22.78
C LYS A 217 -10.92 5.24 -21.28
N GLU A 218 -12.19 5.48 -20.96
CA GLU A 218 -12.69 5.64 -19.61
C GLU A 218 -13.73 4.57 -19.29
N PHE A 219 -13.72 4.11 -18.05
CA PHE A 219 -14.58 3.00 -17.58
C PHE A 219 -15.32 3.45 -16.31
N PRO A 220 -16.33 4.31 -16.45
CA PRO A 220 -17.04 4.87 -15.31
C PRO A 220 -17.81 3.80 -14.53
N LYS A 221 -17.97 4.04 -13.22
CA LYS A 221 -18.82 3.25 -12.33
C LYS A 221 -20.28 3.59 -12.63
N VAL A 222 -21.12 2.56 -12.80
CA VAL A 222 -22.57 2.70 -13.00
C VAL A 222 -23.27 2.04 -11.82
N GLN A 223 -23.88 2.86 -10.96
CA GLN A 223 -24.67 2.35 -9.84
C GLN A 223 -26.03 1.86 -10.34
N SER A 224 -26.37 0.63 -9.99
CA SER A 224 -27.66 0.02 -10.31
C SER A 224 -28.03 -1.01 -9.26
N ALA A 225 -29.26 -1.54 -9.31
CA ALA A 225 -29.65 -2.66 -8.46
C ALA A 225 -28.72 -3.89 -8.65
N LEU A 226 -28.09 -4.03 -9.83
CA LEU A 226 -27.17 -5.12 -10.12
C LEU A 226 -25.88 -5.07 -9.28
N CYS A 227 -25.57 -3.93 -8.65
CA CYS A 227 -24.41 -3.80 -7.77
C CYS A 227 -24.49 -4.73 -6.54
N ASN A 228 -25.70 -5.11 -6.11
CA ASN A 228 -25.90 -6.06 -5.00
C ASN A 228 -25.49 -7.50 -5.34
N TRP A 229 -25.31 -7.79 -6.62
CA TRP A 229 -24.90 -9.11 -7.13
C TRP A 229 -23.63 -8.99 -8.00
N CYS A 230 -22.84 -7.94 -7.77
CA CYS A 230 -21.60 -7.72 -8.50
C CYS A 230 -20.43 -8.31 -7.72
N ASP A 231 -19.73 -9.28 -8.32
CA ASP A 231 -18.53 -9.90 -7.71
C ASP A 231 -17.41 -8.89 -7.36
N TYR A 232 -17.47 -7.68 -7.92
CA TYR A 232 -16.50 -6.61 -7.69
C TYR A 232 -17.02 -5.52 -6.74
N GLN A 233 -18.07 -5.79 -5.96
CA GLN A 233 -18.68 -4.82 -5.06
C GLN A 233 -17.66 -4.23 -4.08
N ASP A 234 -16.82 -5.07 -3.47
CA ASP A 234 -15.80 -4.63 -2.51
C ASP A 234 -14.72 -3.75 -3.17
N TYR A 235 -14.20 -4.18 -4.32
CA TYR A 235 -13.27 -3.36 -5.12
C TYR A 235 -13.89 -2.01 -5.53
N CYS A 236 -15.18 -2.02 -5.89
CA CYS A 236 -15.86 -0.84 -6.41
C CYS A 236 -16.22 0.18 -5.31
N TYR A 237 -16.79 -0.26 -4.19
CA TYR A 237 -17.28 0.64 -3.15
C TYR A 237 -16.29 0.90 -2.03
N LYS A 238 -15.55 -0.13 -1.60
CA LYS A 238 -14.65 -0.01 -0.45
C LYS A 238 -13.25 0.46 -0.83
N GLY A 239 -12.95 0.51 -2.14
CA GLY A 239 -11.64 0.93 -2.64
C GLY A 239 -10.54 0.02 -2.09
N GLU A 240 -10.84 -1.27 -1.90
CA GLU A 240 -9.87 -2.27 -1.42
C GLU A 240 -8.88 -2.66 -2.53
N ASP A 241 -8.26 -1.66 -3.16
CA ASP A 241 -7.22 -1.83 -4.17
C ASP A 241 -5.86 -2.21 -3.56
N TRP A 242 -5.70 -2.02 -2.25
CA TRP A 242 -4.48 -2.38 -1.49
C TRP A 242 -4.21 -3.89 -1.46
N MET A 243 -5.19 -4.75 -1.75
CA MET A 243 -4.99 -6.20 -1.91
C MET A 243 -4.67 -6.60 -3.36
N ILE A 244 -4.65 -5.67 -4.31
CA ILE A 244 -4.21 -5.95 -5.67
C ILE A 244 -2.68 -6.01 -5.65
N LEU A 245 -2.16 -7.24 -5.77
CA LEU A 245 -0.72 -7.45 -5.81
C LEU A 245 -0.11 -6.73 -7.02
N PRO A 246 1.09 -6.13 -6.87
CA PRO A 246 1.83 -5.62 -8.01
C PRO A 246 2.05 -6.70 -9.07
N LYS A 247 2.11 -6.29 -10.33
CA LYS A 247 2.46 -7.20 -11.43
C LYS A 247 3.78 -7.90 -11.13
N ALA A 248 3.87 -9.18 -11.51
CA ALA A 248 5.07 -10.01 -11.39
C ALA A 248 6.18 -9.62 -12.38
N GLU A 249 6.29 -8.33 -12.70
CA GLU A 249 7.33 -7.76 -13.54
C GLU A 249 8.44 -7.23 -12.63
N ARG A 250 9.70 -7.53 -12.98
CA ARG A 250 10.84 -6.99 -12.22
C ARG A 250 10.86 -5.47 -12.39
N LYS A 251 10.77 -4.74 -11.27
CA LYS A 251 11.05 -3.31 -11.27
C LYS A 251 12.50 -3.10 -11.76
N ALA A 252 12.69 -2.18 -12.70
CA ALA A 252 14.04 -1.70 -13.01
C ALA A 252 14.68 -1.20 -11.70
N ASN A 253 15.98 -1.44 -11.50
CA ASN A 253 16.69 -0.99 -10.30
C ASN A 253 16.32 0.47 -10.03
N PRO A 254 15.69 0.79 -8.89
CA PRO A 254 15.33 2.15 -8.56
C PRO A 254 16.63 2.89 -8.22
N LYS A 255 17.40 3.28 -9.23
CA LYS A 255 18.46 4.29 -9.13
C LYS A 255 17.87 5.71 -9.03
N LYS A 256 16.56 5.78 -8.79
CA LYS A 256 15.70 6.96 -8.71
C LYS A 256 14.91 6.79 -7.42
N GLY A 257 15.11 7.68 -6.48
CA GLY A 257 14.50 7.62 -5.15
C GLY A 257 15.07 8.71 -4.25
N PHE A 258 14.49 8.82 -3.07
CA PHE A 258 14.96 9.70 -2.03
C PHE A 258 16.22 9.15 -1.35
N LEU A 259 17.18 10.02 -1.02
CA LEU A 259 18.40 9.64 -0.32
C LEU A 259 18.15 9.64 1.19
N LYS A 260 18.47 8.53 1.84
CA LYS A 260 18.51 8.41 3.30
C LYS A 260 19.96 8.34 3.75
N VAL A 261 20.45 9.38 4.41
CA VAL A 261 21.85 9.52 4.80
C VAL A 261 21.99 9.80 6.29
N TRP A 262 23.00 9.20 6.92
CA TRP A 262 23.42 9.55 8.28
C TRP A 262 24.81 10.15 8.26
N LEU A 263 24.91 11.41 8.70
CA LEU A 263 26.13 12.21 8.74
C LEU A 263 26.58 12.37 10.18
N TYR A 264 27.81 11.99 10.49
CA TYR A 264 28.40 12.24 11.81
C TYR A 264 29.74 12.96 11.71
N GLY A 265 30.14 13.70 12.72
CA GLY A 265 31.41 14.44 12.68
C GLY A 265 31.56 15.41 13.84
N ALA A 266 32.75 16.01 13.99
CA ALA A 266 33.01 16.99 15.04
C ALA A 266 32.05 18.20 14.98
N PRO A 267 31.82 18.92 16.09
CA PRO A 267 31.16 20.23 16.04
C PRO A 267 31.81 21.13 14.97
N TYR A 268 30.99 21.96 14.32
CA TYR A 268 31.42 22.86 13.23
C TYR A 268 31.97 22.17 11.97
N SER A 269 31.77 20.86 11.78
CA SER A 269 32.16 20.14 10.55
C SER A 269 31.22 20.36 9.34
N GLY A 270 30.33 21.36 9.38
CA GLY A 270 29.44 21.72 8.27
C GLY A 270 28.20 20.84 8.06
N LYS A 271 27.86 19.93 9.00
CA LYS A 271 26.73 18.97 8.86
C LYS A 271 25.38 19.67 8.66
N THR A 272 24.98 20.50 9.61
CA THR A 272 23.69 21.23 9.56
C THR A 272 23.65 22.22 8.40
N TYR A 273 24.78 22.88 8.09
CA TYR A 273 24.90 23.76 6.93
C TYR A 273 24.65 23.04 5.61
N MET A 274 25.19 21.83 5.44
CA MET A 274 24.93 21.02 4.26
C MET A 274 23.49 20.51 4.21
N ALA A 275 22.94 20.09 5.37
CA ALA A 275 21.56 19.64 5.47
C ALA A 275 20.54 20.75 5.12
N ASP A 276 20.83 22.01 5.46
CA ASP A 276 20.03 23.19 5.08
C ASP A 276 19.93 23.40 3.57
N LYS A 277 20.92 22.95 2.79
CA LYS A 277 20.91 23.08 1.32
C LYS A 277 20.09 22.00 0.62
N PHE A 278 19.59 21.01 1.38
CA PHE A 278 18.72 20.01 0.79
C PHE A 278 17.43 20.68 0.29
N PRO A 279 16.83 20.16 -0.77
CA PRO A 279 15.60 20.70 -1.34
C PRO A 279 14.42 20.52 -0.38
N MET A 280 13.67 21.62 -0.21
CA MET A 280 12.53 21.76 0.71
C MET A 280 12.77 21.05 2.06
N PRO A 281 13.78 21.48 2.84
CA PRO A 281 14.18 20.81 4.06
C PRO A 281 13.30 21.25 5.23
N LEU A 282 12.95 20.30 6.12
CA LEU A 282 12.41 20.58 7.43
C LEU A 282 13.40 20.10 8.49
N LEU A 283 13.83 21.00 9.38
CA LEU A 283 14.73 20.68 10.48
C LEU A 283 13.93 20.30 11.74
N LEU A 284 14.14 19.09 12.25
CA LEU A 284 13.74 18.67 13.59
C LEU A 284 14.95 18.89 14.50
N ASN A 285 15.01 20.04 15.16
CA ASN A 285 16.20 20.52 15.86
C ASN A 285 16.09 20.31 17.38
N THR A 286 17.10 19.71 18.00
CA THR A 286 17.17 19.49 19.46
C THR A 286 18.05 20.50 20.20
N ASP A 287 19.07 21.05 19.54
CA ASP A 287 20.14 21.84 20.18
C ASP A 287 19.84 23.35 20.29
N GLY A 288 18.74 23.81 19.67
CA GLY A 288 18.29 25.20 19.67
C GLY A 288 19.12 26.15 18.76
N ASN A 289 20.08 25.63 18.01
CA ASN A 289 21.03 26.43 17.23
C ASN A 289 20.59 26.60 15.77
N VAL A 290 19.53 27.39 15.57
CA VAL A 290 18.86 27.55 14.26
C VAL A 290 19.11 28.91 13.59
N ARG A 291 19.99 29.75 14.17
CA ARG A 291 20.17 31.14 13.71
C ARG A 291 20.82 31.26 12.33
N GLU A 292 21.61 30.26 11.95
CA GLU A 292 22.39 30.24 10.70
C GLU A 292 21.74 29.34 9.63
N THR A 293 20.54 28.81 9.89
CA THR A 293 19.78 27.96 8.96
C THR A 293 18.59 28.72 8.37
N THR A 294 18.30 28.44 7.10
CA THR A 294 17.17 29.03 6.36
C THR A 294 15.95 28.10 6.29
N ALA A 295 16.15 26.82 6.57
CA ALA A 295 15.10 25.82 6.61
C ALA A 295 14.05 26.10 7.70
N PRO A 296 12.75 25.82 7.45
CA PRO A 296 11.75 25.76 8.51
C PRO A 296 12.15 24.71 9.56
N CYS A 297 11.86 25.02 10.83
CA CYS A 297 12.33 24.24 11.95
C CYS A 297 11.22 23.94 12.97
N ILE A 298 11.17 22.69 13.44
CA ILE A 298 10.41 22.26 14.61
C ILE A 298 11.40 22.06 15.76
N ALA A 299 11.23 22.81 16.84
CA ALA A 299 12.04 22.65 18.04
C ALA A 299 11.60 21.41 18.82
N ILE A 300 12.48 20.40 18.92
CA ILE A 300 12.27 19.18 19.69
C ILE A 300 12.77 19.43 21.11
N ARG A 301 11.89 20.02 21.94
CA ARG A 301 12.15 20.35 23.34
C ARG A 301 10.89 20.20 24.18
N ASP A 302 11.04 20.19 25.49
CA ASP A 302 9.89 20.16 26.39
C ASP A 302 9.03 21.43 26.23
N GLU A 303 7.74 21.24 25.97
CA GLU A 303 6.75 22.31 25.93
C GLU A 303 6.01 22.38 27.26
N VAL A 304 6.05 23.54 27.90
CA VAL A 304 5.34 23.80 29.16
C VAL A 304 4.15 24.70 28.89
N LYS A 305 2.94 24.19 29.12
CA LYS A 305 1.71 24.99 29.08
C LYS A 305 1.14 25.15 30.49
N MET A 306 0.74 26.36 30.81
CA MET A 306 0.08 26.70 32.08
C MET A 306 -1.44 26.67 31.86
N ASN A 307 -2.13 25.69 32.43
CA ASN A 307 -3.58 25.65 32.47
C ASN A 307 -4.05 26.09 33.86
N GLY A 308 -4.17 27.41 34.06
CA GLY A 308 -4.43 27.99 35.38
C GLY A 308 -3.25 27.76 36.33
N LYS A 309 -3.45 27.01 37.44
CA LYS A 309 -2.39 26.64 38.39
C LYS A 309 -1.68 25.31 38.07
N ALA A 310 -2.20 24.53 37.12
CA ALA A 310 -1.64 23.23 36.76
C ALA A 310 -0.62 23.37 35.63
N LYS A 311 0.61 22.87 35.86
CA LYS A 311 1.67 22.80 34.86
C LYS A 311 1.49 21.51 34.05
N GLN A 312 1.19 21.63 32.76
CA GLN A 312 1.21 20.51 31.83
C GLN A 312 2.52 20.55 31.03
N VAL A 313 3.33 19.50 31.16
CA VAL A 313 4.60 19.36 30.43
C VAL A 313 4.41 18.32 29.35
N LYS A 314 4.73 18.68 28.11
CA LYS A 314 4.82 17.77 26.98
C LYS A 314 6.29 17.56 26.68
N MET A 315 6.78 16.34 26.90
CA MET A 315 8.21 16.03 26.75
C MET A 315 8.65 16.08 25.28
N ALA A 316 9.93 16.40 25.05
CA ALA A 316 10.54 16.53 23.73
C ALA A 316 10.30 15.31 22.82
N TRP A 317 10.38 14.08 23.35
CA TRP A 317 10.11 12.86 22.58
C TRP A 317 8.65 12.79 22.07
N SER A 318 7.69 13.31 22.83
CA SER A 318 6.30 13.38 22.38
C SER A 318 6.14 14.36 21.22
N VAL A 319 6.83 15.51 21.27
CA VAL A 319 6.87 16.48 20.16
C VAL A 319 7.46 15.82 18.91
N PHE A 320 8.55 15.08 19.05
CA PHE A 320 9.16 14.33 17.95
C PHE A 320 8.21 13.29 17.34
N LYS A 321 7.52 12.49 18.18
CA LYS A 321 6.57 11.49 17.69
C LYS A 321 5.40 12.11 16.93
N GLU A 322 4.87 13.23 17.42
CA GLU A 322 3.79 13.94 16.74
C GLU A 322 4.25 14.54 15.42
N ALA A 323 5.49 15.07 15.34
CA ALA A 323 6.07 15.53 14.08
C ALA A 323 6.16 14.38 13.06
N VAL A 324 6.62 13.19 13.47
CA VAL A 324 6.67 12.01 12.60
C VAL A 324 5.27 11.56 12.16
N GLU A 325 4.29 11.56 13.08
CA GLU A 325 2.90 11.21 12.76
C GLU A 325 2.24 12.20 11.79
N GLU A 326 2.55 13.50 11.90
CA GLU A 326 2.07 14.49 10.95
C GLU A 326 2.70 14.31 9.56
N LEU A 327 4.00 14.01 9.51
CA LEU A 327 4.70 13.72 8.25
C LEU A 327 4.17 12.47 7.53
N GLU A 328 3.70 11.45 8.27
CA GLU A 328 3.08 10.25 7.70
C GLU A 328 1.76 10.52 6.98
N LYS A 329 1.06 11.63 7.29
CA LYS A 329 -0.17 12.03 6.61
C LYS A 329 0.09 12.64 5.22
N GLY A 330 1.35 12.88 4.89
CA GLY A 330 1.80 13.57 3.69
C GLY A 330 2.22 15.01 3.98
N SER A 331 3.30 15.47 3.33
CA SER A 331 3.81 16.83 3.49
C SER A 331 4.42 17.34 2.17
N GLU A 332 4.54 18.66 2.03
CA GLU A 332 5.22 19.29 0.90
C GLU A 332 6.76 19.18 1.00
N PHE A 333 7.29 18.86 2.19
CA PHE A 333 8.73 18.75 2.43
C PHE A 333 9.32 17.56 1.66
N ARG A 334 10.43 17.83 0.96
CA ARG A 334 11.18 16.80 0.21
C ARG A 334 12.34 16.25 1.02
N THR A 335 12.74 16.92 2.09
CA THR A 335 13.84 16.47 2.96
C THR A 335 13.49 16.69 4.42
N ILE A 336 13.63 15.66 5.26
CA ILE A 336 13.53 15.77 6.71
C ILE A 336 14.91 15.61 7.32
N VAL A 337 15.31 16.59 8.13
CA VAL A 337 16.59 16.60 8.82
C VAL A 337 16.34 16.39 10.31
N VAL A 338 17.01 15.42 10.93
CA VAL A 338 17.04 15.27 12.38
C VAL A 338 18.38 15.76 12.87
N ASP A 339 18.38 16.93 13.52
CA ASP A 339 19.61 17.49 14.08
C ASP A 339 19.79 17.05 15.53
N LEU A 340 20.90 16.32 15.69
CA LEU A 340 21.37 15.43 16.76
C LEU A 340 20.44 14.26 17.12
N VAL A 341 20.67 13.12 16.46
CA VAL A 341 20.01 11.83 16.75
C VAL A 341 20.24 11.38 18.20
N GLU A 342 21.41 11.66 18.76
CA GLU A 342 21.74 11.35 20.15
C GLU A 342 20.87 12.10 21.16
N ASP A 343 20.52 13.36 20.91
CA ASP A 343 19.63 14.14 21.77
C ASP A 343 18.19 13.64 21.66
N VAL A 344 17.78 13.24 20.45
CA VAL A 344 16.48 12.59 20.22
C VAL A 344 16.42 11.24 20.97
N TYR A 345 17.52 10.50 21.01
CA TYR A 345 17.62 9.26 21.78
C TYR A 345 17.56 9.53 23.30
N GLU A 346 18.27 10.54 23.80
CA GLU A 346 18.21 10.93 25.21
C GLU A 346 16.80 11.39 25.60
N SER A 347 16.14 12.16 24.75
CA SER A 347 14.74 12.55 24.92
C SER A 347 13.81 11.33 25.02
N CYS A 348 14.06 10.29 24.21
CA CYS A 348 13.34 9.02 24.29
C CYS A 348 13.59 8.29 25.62
N ARG A 349 14.84 8.27 26.11
CA ARG A 349 15.20 7.67 27.40
C ARG A 349 14.42 8.34 28.53
N LEU A 350 14.48 9.67 28.62
CA LEU A 350 13.76 10.44 29.64
C LEU A 350 12.24 10.23 29.58
N TYR A 351 11.66 10.20 28.38
CA TYR A 351 10.24 9.88 28.21
C TYR A 351 9.88 8.49 28.72
N MET A 352 10.73 7.50 28.43
CA MET A 352 10.50 6.13 28.89
C MET A 352 10.73 5.97 30.38
N TYR A 353 11.62 6.76 30.99
CA TYR A 353 11.82 6.79 32.44
C TYR A 353 10.57 7.25 33.17
N ASP A 354 10.01 8.38 32.74
CA ASP A 354 8.75 8.91 33.27
C ASP A 354 7.61 7.88 33.10
N LYS A 355 7.48 7.31 31.90
CA LYS A 355 6.45 6.32 31.59
C LYS A 355 6.57 5.02 32.39
N LEU A 356 7.80 4.59 32.70
CA LEU A 356 8.07 3.36 33.46
C LEU A 356 8.20 3.59 34.97
N GLY A 357 8.26 4.85 35.42
CA GLY A 357 8.51 5.21 36.81
C GLY A 357 9.91 4.84 37.31
N ILE A 358 10.92 4.91 36.45
CA ILE A 358 12.34 4.62 36.78
C ILE A 358 13.20 5.88 36.66
N THR A 359 14.37 5.89 37.28
CA THR A 359 15.31 7.02 37.16
C THR A 359 16.52 6.72 36.27
N HIS A 360 16.82 5.44 36.09
CA HIS A 360 17.85 4.94 35.20
C HIS A 360 17.47 3.54 34.67
N GLU A 361 17.96 3.13 33.50
CA GLU A 361 17.62 1.80 32.94
C GLU A 361 18.19 0.62 33.72
N SER A 362 19.01 0.85 34.74
CA SER A 362 19.47 -0.19 35.67
C SER A 362 18.48 -0.47 36.79
N ASP A 363 17.51 0.42 37.02
CA ASP A 363 16.58 0.35 38.17
C ASP A 363 15.52 -0.74 37.96
N ASP A 364 15.16 -0.99 36.71
CA ASP A 364 14.47 -2.19 36.29
C ASP A 364 15.49 -3.05 35.53
N SER A 365 15.42 -4.36 35.73
CA SER A 365 16.20 -5.40 35.02
C SER A 365 16.36 -5.13 33.50
N PHE A 366 17.16 -5.94 32.80
CA PHE A 366 17.46 -5.86 31.34
C PHE A 366 16.30 -5.46 30.39
N ARG A 367 15.04 -5.67 30.82
CA ARG A 367 13.79 -5.23 30.18
C ARG A 367 13.68 -3.72 29.91
N ALA A 368 14.22 -2.83 30.76
CA ALA A 368 14.09 -1.38 30.56
C ALA A 368 14.87 -0.90 29.32
N TRP A 369 16.11 -1.35 29.17
CA TRP A 369 16.95 -1.08 27.99
C TRP A 369 16.28 -1.52 26.69
N ASP A 370 15.67 -2.71 26.68
CA ASP A 370 14.98 -3.24 25.51
C ASP A 370 13.72 -2.41 25.16
N LYS A 371 12.96 -1.97 26.16
CA LYS A 371 11.78 -1.10 25.95
C LYS A 371 12.16 0.26 25.36
N VAL A 372 13.19 0.91 25.92
CA VAL A 372 13.71 2.19 25.40
C VAL A 372 14.16 2.03 23.95
N ARG A 373 14.96 0.99 23.69
CA ARG A 373 15.46 0.72 22.33
C ARG A 373 14.32 0.43 21.36
N LEU A 374 13.31 -0.33 21.76
CA LEU A 374 12.15 -0.65 20.92
C LEU A 374 11.35 0.61 20.57
N GLU A 375 11.03 1.44 21.58
CA GLU A 375 10.33 2.72 21.39
C GLU A 375 11.11 3.59 20.38
N PHE A 376 12.39 3.84 20.63
CA PHE A 376 13.22 4.66 19.76
C PHE A 376 13.32 4.13 18.33
N LEU A 377 13.69 2.85 18.16
CA LEU A 377 13.88 2.26 16.83
C LEU A 377 12.57 2.13 16.04
N SER A 378 11.43 2.01 16.71
CA SER A 378 10.12 1.95 16.05
C SER A 378 9.74 3.31 15.45
N THR A 379 9.95 4.39 16.19
CA THR A 379 9.73 5.77 15.70
C THR A 379 10.73 6.14 14.61
N MET A 380 12.02 5.83 14.78
CA MET A 380 13.02 6.10 13.74
C MET A 380 12.71 5.33 12.45
N ARG A 381 12.20 4.09 12.56
CA ARG A 381 11.77 3.32 11.38
C ARG A 381 10.63 4.00 10.64
N ARG A 382 9.61 4.50 11.36
CA ARG A 382 8.50 5.27 10.78
C ARG A 382 9.02 6.47 10.00
N LEU A 383 9.88 7.28 10.63
CA LEU A 383 10.53 8.42 9.98
C LEU A 383 11.31 8.01 8.73
N THR A 384 12.18 7.00 8.83
CA THR A 384 13.00 6.56 7.69
C THR A 384 12.20 5.87 6.59
N ASN A 385 10.93 5.52 6.81
CA ASN A 385 10.07 4.90 5.80
C ASN A 385 9.24 5.92 5.01
N LEU A 386 9.32 7.20 5.33
CA LEU A 386 8.68 8.25 4.56
C LEU A 386 9.23 8.32 3.12
N ASP A 387 8.36 8.76 2.20
CA ASP A 387 8.68 9.00 0.79
C ASP A 387 9.31 10.40 0.62
N CYS A 388 10.43 10.63 1.29
CA CYS A 388 11.24 11.85 1.20
C CYS A 388 12.72 11.58 1.55
N ASN A 389 13.60 12.55 1.30
CA ASN A 389 15.00 12.44 1.71
C ASN A 389 15.09 12.51 3.24
N ILE A 390 15.95 11.70 3.84
CA ILE A 390 16.14 11.69 5.29
C ILE A 390 17.61 11.99 5.57
N VAL A 391 17.88 13.05 6.32
CA VAL A 391 19.23 13.42 6.76
C VAL A 391 19.29 13.32 8.27
N LEU A 392 20.02 12.32 8.77
CA LEU A 392 20.30 12.18 10.19
C LEU A 392 21.65 12.82 10.50
N ILE A 393 21.74 13.58 11.60
CA ILE A 393 22.98 14.23 12.03
C ILE A 393 23.38 13.75 13.42
N SER A 394 24.68 13.47 13.61
CA SER A 394 25.25 13.18 14.92
C SER A 394 26.62 13.84 15.11
N GLN A 395 27.00 14.04 16.37
CA GLN A 395 28.37 14.33 16.75
C GLN A 395 29.23 13.06 16.71
N GLU A 396 30.55 13.24 16.62
CA GLU A 396 31.50 12.12 16.73
C GLU A 396 32.06 11.97 18.15
N ASP A 397 32.24 10.73 18.57
CA ASP A 397 32.95 10.29 19.75
C ASP A 397 34.33 9.78 19.33
N VAL A 398 35.39 10.42 19.85
CA VAL A 398 36.80 10.06 19.63
C VAL A 398 37.45 9.45 20.87
N SER A 399 36.68 9.22 21.95
CA SER A 399 37.21 8.83 23.26
C SER A 399 37.55 7.34 23.41
N ARG A 400 37.25 6.52 22.41
CA ARG A 400 37.41 5.06 22.47
C ARG A 400 38.70 4.60 21.80
N ASP A 401 39.68 4.21 22.61
CA ASP A 401 40.90 3.57 22.13
C ASP A 401 40.74 2.06 21.96
N ILE A 402 41.04 1.52 20.77
CA ILE A 402 41.20 0.09 20.53
C ILE A 402 42.68 -0.26 20.61
N THR A 403 43.01 -1.28 21.43
CA THR A 403 44.35 -1.86 21.46
C THR A 403 44.41 -3.01 20.45
N LYS A 404 45.24 -2.89 19.41
CA LYS A 404 45.48 -3.98 18.45
C LYS A 404 46.19 -5.15 19.13
N LYS A 405 46.09 -6.36 18.55
CA LYS A 405 46.81 -7.56 19.04
C LYS A 405 48.33 -7.38 19.15
N GLY A 406 48.90 -6.35 18.50
CA GLY A 406 50.31 -5.96 18.59
C GLY A 406 50.65 -4.90 19.65
N GLY A 407 49.70 -4.48 20.48
CA GLY A 407 49.93 -3.51 21.58
C GLY A 407 49.78 -2.03 21.18
N ASP A 408 49.58 -1.73 19.90
CA ASP A 408 49.39 -0.37 19.40
C ASP A 408 47.97 0.13 19.72
N ARG A 409 47.86 1.37 20.24
CA ARG A 409 46.57 2.01 20.57
C ARG A 409 46.13 2.86 19.39
N MET A 410 44.95 2.59 18.86
CA MET A 410 44.33 3.42 17.83
C MET A 410 42.99 3.97 18.33
N SER A 411 42.81 5.27 18.25
CA SER A 411 41.55 5.93 18.60
C SER A 411 40.51 5.67 17.50
N THR A 412 39.31 5.29 17.91
CA THR A 412 38.18 5.04 17.01
C THR A 412 37.25 6.23 16.98
N VAL A 413 36.70 6.50 15.81
CA VAL A 413 35.75 7.59 15.58
C VAL A 413 34.42 7.03 15.12
N GLN A 414 33.38 7.35 15.88
CA GLN A 414 32.02 6.87 15.64
C GLN A 414 30.99 7.90 16.10
N PRO A 415 29.72 7.79 15.72
CA PRO A 415 28.67 8.65 16.26
C PRO A 415 28.57 8.54 17.80
N VAL A 416 28.16 9.62 18.47
CA VAL A 416 27.88 9.65 19.92
C VAL A 416 26.58 8.87 20.24
N LEU A 417 26.58 7.56 19.98
CA LEU A 417 25.47 6.65 20.22
C LEU A 417 25.98 5.27 20.64
N ASN A 418 25.13 4.51 21.33
CA ASN A 418 25.44 3.11 21.64
C ASN A 418 25.60 2.28 20.36
N ASP A 419 26.67 1.49 20.26
CA ASP A 419 27.01 0.69 19.07
C ASP A 419 25.86 -0.19 18.56
N LYS A 420 25.04 -0.76 19.47
CA LYS A 420 23.91 -1.60 19.09
C LYS A 420 22.81 -0.78 18.39
N ILE A 421 22.62 0.46 18.80
CA ILE A 421 21.63 1.39 18.24
C ILE A 421 22.18 1.99 16.95
N ALA A 422 23.43 2.45 16.96
CA ALA A 422 24.12 2.98 15.79
C ALA A 422 24.09 2.00 14.62
N ARG A 423 24.41 0.71 14.84
CA ARG A 423 24.33 -0.32 13.79
C ARG A 423 22.90 -0.52 13.25
N LYS A 424 21.86 -0.33 14.07
CA LYS A 424 20.46 -0.44 13.63
C LYS A 424 20.05 0.78 12.80
N ILE A 425 20.43 2.00 13.20
CA ILE A 425 20.19 3.23 12.44
C ILE A 425 20.93 3.20 11.11
N SER A 426 22.22 2.83 11.11
CA SER A 426 23.00 2.65 9.88
C SER A 426 22.35 1.65 8.92
N GLY A 427 21.70 0.61 9.46
CA GLY A 427 20.90 -0.32 8.68
C GLY A 427 19.55 0.21 8.19
N MET A 428 19.07 1.38 8.63
CA MET A 428 17.82 2.02 8.17
C MET A 428 18.05 3.05 7.06
N VAL A 429 19.28 3.56 6.93
CA VAL A 429 19.67 4.54 5.92
C VAL A 429 20.38 3.86 4.74
N ASP A 430 20.50 4.58 3.63
CA ASP A 430 21.20 4.11 2.43
C ASP A 430 22.72 4.19 2.61
N VAL A 431 23.21 5.24 3.27
CA VAL A 431 24.64 5.46 3.51
C VAL A 431 24.89 6.18 4.84
N THR A 432 25.94 5.77 5.54
CA THR A 432 26.50 6.46 6.70
C THR A 432 27.87 7.04 6.35
N ALA A 433 28.09 8.33 6.61
CA ALA A 433 29.32 9.03 6.24
C ALA A 433 29.79 10.00 7.34
N ARG A 434 31.09 10.24 7.38
CA ARG A 434 31.74 11.18 8.31
C ARG A 434 31.98 12.53 7.65
N CYS A 435 31.62 13.62 8.30
CA CYS A 435 31.94 14.98 7.87
C CYS A 435 33.20 15.48 8.60
N VAL A 436 34.19 15.97 7.84
CA VAL A 436 35.48 16.46 8.34
C VAL A 436 35.72 17.87 7.81
N HIS A 437 36.34 18.73 8.63
CA HIS A 437 36.77 20.06 8.22
C HIS A 437 38.29 20.19 8.43
N ASP A 438 38.99 20.65 7.41
CA ASP A 438 40.43 20.95 7.42
C ASP A 438 40.72 22.31 6.78
N GLU A 439 42.00 22.71 6.69
CA GLU A 439 42.43 23.98 6.08
C GLU A 439 42.01 24.13 4.62
N LYS A 440 41.68 23.03 3.93
CA LYS A 440 41.30 23.00 2.52
C LYS A 440 39.78 23.03 2.31
N GLY A 441 38.99 22.84 3.37
CA GLY A 441 37.54 22.97 3.36
C GLY A 441 36.81 21.83 4.08
N TYR A 442 35.59 21.56 3.63
CA TYR A 442 34.69 20.56 4.21
C TYR A 442 34.60 19.32 3.32
N TRP A 443 34.65 18.14 3.94
CA TRP A 443 34.74 16.84 3.25
C TRP A 443 33.76 15.83 3.82
N ILE A 444 33.25 14.95 2.97
CA ILE A 444 32.46 13.76 3.32
C ILE A 444 33.34 12.54 3.06
N VAL A 445 33.49 11.70 4.09
CA VAL A 445 34.29 10.48 4.06
C VAL A 445 33.36 9.28 4.25
N PHE A 446 33.33 8.40 3.25
CA PHE A 446 32.52 7.16 3.24
C PHE A 446 33.30 5.92 3.69
N HIS A 447 34.58 6.08 4.01
CA HIS A 447 35.47 4.97 4.36
C HIS A 447 34.99 4.22 5.61
N THR A 448 35.04 2.90 5.55
CA THR A 448 34.86 2.02 6.70
C THR A 448 36.15 1.27 6.95
N ASP A 449 36.72 1.42 8.13
CA ASP A 449 37.83 0.59 8.61
C ASP A 449 37.63 0.22 10.07
N GLU A 450 38.59 -0.47 10.67
CA GLU A 450 38.54 -0.86 12.09
C GLU A 450 38.42 0.36 13.04
N THR A 451 38.69 1.57 12.56
CA THR A 451 38.75 2.81 13.33
C THR A 451 37.65 3.81 13.01
N GLN A 452 36.94 3.68 11.89
CA GLN A 452 35.91 4.61 11.45
C GLN A 452 34.57 3.90 11.18
N PHE A 453 33.53 4.38 11.86
CA PHE A 453 32.17 3.88 11.66
C PHE A 453 31.60 4.32 10.31
N GLY A 454 30.95 3.44 9.58
CA GLY A 454 30.35 3.83 8.30
C GLY A 454 29.74 2.65 7.58
N GLY A 455 29.49 2.84 6.29
CA GLY A 455 28.95 1.82 5.40
C GLY A 455 27.52 2.13 4.99
N GLY A 456 26.98 1.32 4.10
CA GLY A 456 25.66 1.57 3.52
C GLY A 456 25.15 0.37 2.75
N ARG A 457 23.91 0.47 2.31
CA ARG A 457 23.26 -0.49 1.41
C ARG A 457 23.58 -0.20 -0.06
N MET A 458 24.12 0.99 -0.34
CA MET A 458 24.47 1.45 -1.67
C MET A 458 25.98 1.36 -1.94
N GLU A 459 26.34 1.11 -3.20
CA GLU A 459 27.74 1.12 -3.66
C GLU A 459 28.19 2.57 -3.92
N VAL A 460 29.12 3.04 -3.09
CA VAL A 460 29.70 4.39 -3.20
C VAL A 460 30.95 4.34 -4.08
N LYS A 461 31.03 5.21 -5.10
CA LYS A 461 32.15 5.21 -6.07
C LYS A 461 33.42 5.90 -5.57
N GLN A 462 33.27 6.87 -4.68
CA GLN A 462 34.36 7.72 -4.20
C GLN A 462 34.36 7.73 -2.67
N ASN A 463 35.51 7.41 -2.07
CA ASN A 463 35.61 7.30 -0.62
C ASN A 463 35.65 8.66 0.09
N ILE A 464 36.05 9.72 -0.61
CA ILE A 464 36.14 11.09 -0.09
C ILE A 464 35.65 12.05 -1.17
N VAL A 465 34.74 12.94 -0.82
CA VAL A 465 34.21 14.00 -1.70
C VAL A 465 34.08 15.32 -0.95
N PRO A 466 34.08 16.48 -1.64
CA PRO A 466 33.75 17.75 -1.01
C PRO A 466 32.33 17.72 -0.39
N ALA A 467 32.12 18.39 0.74
CA ALA A 467 30.85 18.39 1.47
C ALA A 467 29.79 19.28 0.80
N THR A 468 29.30 18.82 -0.35
CA THR A 468 28.15 19.41 -1.06
C THR A 468 27.16 18.31 -1.44
N ILE A 469 25.92 18.71 -1.69
CA ILE A 469 24.82 17.78 -2.02
C ILE A 469 25.07 17.12 -3.37
N GLU A 470 25.57 17.86 -4.35
CA GLU A 470 25.87 17.33 -5.69
C GLU A 470 26.91 16.22 -5.60
N ASN A 471 27.94 16.42 -4.78
CA ASN A 471 29.01 15.45 -4.58
C ASN A 471 28.54 14.23 -3.77
N LEU A 472 27.73 14.43 -2.72
CA LEU A 472 27.10 13.36 -1.96
C LEU A 472 26.19 12.49 -2.85
N MET A 473 25.30 13.11 -3.62
CA MET A 473 24.38 12.43 -4.53
C MET A 473 25.14 11.72 -5.66
N GLY A 474 26.14 12.38 -6.24
CA GLY A 474 27.02 11.82 -7.26
C GLY A 474 27.79 10.58 -6.77
N ALA A 475 28.32 10.64 -5.55
CA ALA A 475 29.01 9.50 -4.91
C ALA A 475 28.06 8.31 -4.71
N CYS A 476 26.80 8.58 -4.36
CA CYS A 476 25.74 7.58 -4.20
C CYS A 476 25.08 7.15 -5.52
N GLN A 477 25.53 7.66 -6.67
CA GLN A 477 24.94 7.40 -7.99
C GLN A 477 23.44 7.78 -8.10
N MET A 478 23.00 8.73 -7.28
CA MET A 478 21.63 9.26 -7.31
C MET A 478 21.60 10.52 -8.16
N LYS A 479 20.50 10.71 -8.89
CA LYS A 479 20.20 11.99 -9.55
C LYS A 479 19.00 12.59 -8.87
N TYR A 480 19.04 13.90 -8.63
CA TYR A 480 17.86 14.63 -8.21
C TYR A 480 16.80 14.51 -9.31
N GLU A 481 15.61 13.98 -8.99
CA GLU A 481 14.44 14.25 -9.81
C GLU A 481 13.86 15.57 -9.35
N GLY A 482 13.99 16.58 -10.20
CA GLY A 482 13.29 17.83 -10.09
C GLY A 482 13.12 18.38 -11.48
N ASP A 483 11.89 18.31 -11.98
CA ASP A 483 11.37 19.26 -12.95
C ASP A 483 11.92 20.65 -12.59
N SER A 484 12.86 21.14 -13.40
CA SER A 484 13.42 22.48 -13.24
C SER A 484 12.32 23.54 -13.19
N GLU A 485 11.17 23.28 -13.81
CA GLU A 485 10.03 24.18 -13.86
C GLU A 485 9.22 24.23 -12.55
N HIS A 486 9.09 23.12 -11.81
CA HIS A 486 8.25 23.10 -10.60
C HIS A 486 9.00 23.60 -9.36
N ILE A 487 10.30 23.32 -9.27
CA ILE A 487 11.18 23.91 -8.24
C ILE A 487 11.31 25.43 -8.45
N GLN A 488 11.48 25.89 -9.70
CA GLN A 488 11.50 27.32 -10.03
C GLN A 488 10.16 28.02 -9.76
N ALA A 489 9.03 27.34 -9.97
CA ALA A 489 7.70 27.89 -9.68
C ALA A 489 7.45 28.07 -8.16
N ILE A 490 7.90 27.12 -7.34
CA ILE A 490 7.72 27.17 -5.87
C ILE A 490 8.73 28.11 -5.23
N GLU A 491 9.98 28.16 -5.70
CA GLU A 491 10.97 29.18 -5.29
C GLU A 491 10.52 30.60 -5.69
N GLY A 492 9.83 30.74 -6.82
CA GLY A 492 9.16 31.98 -7.22
C GLY A 492 8.08 32.41 -6.23
N GLN A 493 7.18 31.50 -5.84
CA GLN A 493 6.13 31.76 -4.85
C GLN A 493 6.67 32.08 -3.45
N TRP A 494 7.72 31.39 -2.99
CA TRP A 494 8.35 31.66 -1.69
C TRP A 494 9.11 32.99 -1.66
N ASN A 495 9.68 33.43 -2.79
CA ASN A 495 10.30 34.76 -2.90
C ASN A 495 9.25 35.88 -2.95
N GLU A 496 8.07 35.64 -3.55
CA GLU A 496 6.94 36.59 -3.51
C GLU A 496 6.41 36.79 -2.08
N LEU A 497 6.32 35.74 -1.26
CA LEU A 497 5.93 35.81 0.15
C LEU A 497 6.94 36.61 1.02
N LYS A 498 8.25 36.49 0.76
CA LYS A 498 9.28 37.32 1.44
C LYS A 498 9.21 38.81 1.04
N VAL A 499 8.71 39.12 -0.15
CA VAL A 499 8.50 40.51 -0.63
C VAL A 499 7.24 41.13 -0.02
N GLU A 500 6.24 40.34 0.36
CA GLU A 500 5.07 40.84 1.09
C GLU A 500 5.34 41.13 2.58
N ASP A 501 6.12 40.30 3.27
CA ASP A 501 6.52 40.56 4.67
C ASP A 501 7.47 41.76 4.82
N SER A 502 8.25 42.10 3.78
CA SER A 502 9.10 43.29 3.78
C SER A 502 8.36 44.59 3.42
N LYS A 503 7.11 44.53 2.93
CA LYS A 503 6.28 45.71 2.63
C LYS A 503 5.41 46.17 3.80
N THR A 504 5.29 45.39 4.88
CA THR A 504 4.41 45.72 6.02
C THR A 504 5.12 46.35 7.23
N VAL A 505 6.42 46.61 7.18
CA VAL A 505 7.16 47.31 8.25
C VAL A 505 7.85 48.56 7.70
N ALA A 506 7.05 49.56 7.34
CA ALA A 506 7.51 50.94 7.17
C ALA A 506 6.55 51.87 7.90
N LYS A 507 6.80 52.06 9.20
CA LYS A 507 6.42 53.26 9.95
C LYS A 507 7.36 53.38 11.15
N GLU A 508 8.38 54.23 10.99
CA GLU A 508 9.18 54.76 12.10
C GLU A 508 8.25 55.49 13.09
N PRO A 509 8.43 55.34 14.41
CA PRO A 509 7.85 56.27 15.37
C PRO A 509 8.81 57.44 15.59
N GLU A 510 8.23 58.64 15.54
CA GLU A 510 8.88 59.92 15.86
C GLU A 510 9.50 59.92 17.26
N ILE A 511 10.70 60.51 17.33
CA ILE A 511 11.45 60.80 18.55
C ILE A 511 10.81 62.03 19.22
N VAL A 512 10.31 61.86 20.45
CA VAL A 512 10.09 62.98 21.38
C VAL A 512 11.16 62.88 22.47
N ALA A 513 11.94 63.96 22.59
CA ALA A 513 13.07 64.10 23.48
C ALA A 513 12.63 64.37 24.94
N GLU A 514 13.21 63.64 25.89
CA GLU A 514 13.44 64.11 27.25
C GLU A 514 14.87 63.77 27.69
N ALA A 515 15.52 64.77 28.28
CA ALA A 515 16.94 64.82 28.63
C ALA A 515 17.18 64.31 30.09
N PRO A 516 18.43 64.15 30.55
CA PRO A 516 18.87 62.95 31.25
C PRO A 516 18.95 63.09 32.77
N THR A 517 18.93 61.96 33.47
CA THR A 517 19.45 61.90 34.85
C THR A 517 20.50 60.80 34.96
N THR A 518 21.71 61.25 35.29
CA THR A 518 22.95 60.49 35.46
C THR A 518 22.97 59.73 36.78
N VAL A 519 23.23 58.43 36.76
CA VAL A 519 23.79 57.70 37.91
C VAL A 519 24.86 56.69 37.45
N VAL A 520 26.09 57.10 37.72
CA VAL A 520 27.35 56.42 38.05
C VAL A 520 27.46 54.88 37.89
N LYS A 521 28.50 54.48 37.14
CA LYS A 521 29.07 53.11 37.07
C LYS A 521 29.99 52.85 38.26
N GLU A 522 29.87 51.67 38.87
CA GLU A 522 30.95 51.04 39.64
C GLU A 522 31.45 49.76 38.93
N PRO A 523 32.76 49.49 38.90
CA PRO A 523 33.34 48.36 38.19
C PRO A 523 33.43 47.08 39.05
N ILE A 524 33.26 45.94 38.36
CA ILE A 524 33.43 44.57 38.88
C ILE A 524 34.92 44.25 39.05
N PRO A 525 35.37 43.63 40.16
CA PRO A 525 36.76 43.21 40.33
C PRO A 525 37.05 41.87 39.64
N ALA A 526 38.28 41.75 39.13
CA ALA A 526 38.82 40.55 38.48
C ALA A 526 39.10 39.42 39.49
N PRO A 527 39.02 38.14 39.11
CA PRO A 527 39.49 37.03 39.94
C PRO A 527 40.98 36.75 39.71
N GLU A 528 41.73 36.63 40.82
CA GLU A 528 43.12 36.16 40.89
C GLU A 528 43.21 34.63 41.13
N PRO A 529 44.38 34.00 40.92
CA PRO A 529 44.51 32.60 40.52
C PRO A 529 44.77 31.58 41.65
N SER A 530 44.41 30.34 41.32
CA SER A 530 44.88 29.00 41.77
C SER A 530 45.60 28.82 43.12
N ALA A 531 45.12 27.87 43.91
CA ALA A 531 45.90 27.16 44.93
C ALA A 531 45.89 25.64 44.68
N LYS A 532 47.09 25.05 44.78
CA LYS A 532 47.41 23.61 44.68
C LYS A 532 47.00 22.85 45.95
N VAL A 533 46.57 21.61 45.80
CA VAL A 533 46.60 20.55 46.84
C VAL A 533 46.88 19.23 46.10
N VAL A 534 48.12 18.74 46.04
CA VAL A 534 48.82 17.78 46.93
C VAL A 534 48.14 16.40 46.97
N GLU A 535 48.89 15.43 46.42
CA GLU A 535 48.62 13.99 46.34
C GLU A 535 48.67 13.31 47.71
N ASP A 536 47.83 12.28 47.90
CA ASP A 536 48.05 11.25 48.91
C ASP A 536 47.79 9.86 48.33
N ILE A 537 48.76 8.97 48.54
CA ILE A 537 48.85 7.59 48.03
C ILE A 537 48.25 6.63 49.07
N PRO A 538 47.61 5.53 48.65
CA PRO A 538 47.82 4.27 49.37
C PRO A 538 48.18 3.09 48.45
N GLN A 539 49.23 2.35 48.84
CA GLN A 539 49.52 0.99 48.35
C GLN A 539 48.76 -0.09 49.19
N PRO A 540 49.04 -1.42 49.06
CA PRO A 540 48.07 -2.38 48.54
C PRO A 540 47.60 -3.41 49.59
N ILE A 541 46.43 -4.04 49.41
CA ILE A 541 46.05 -5.22 50.21
C ILE A 541 45.67 -6.40 49.31
N THR A 542 46.30 -7.52 49.62
CA THR A 542 46.40 -8.80 48.91
C THR A 542 45.16 -9.70 48.97
N ARG A 543 45.05 -10.55 47.94
CA ARG A 543 44.06 -11.62 47.68
C ARG A 543 43.77 -12.55 48.87
N ARG A 544 42.49 -12.93 49.03
CA ARG A 544 42.08 -14.21 49.66
C ARG A 544 41.27 -15.07 48.69
N VAL A 545 41.74 -16.31 48.54
CA VAL A 545 41.22 -17.41 47.71
C VAL A 545 39.99 -18.04 48.37
N ARG A 546 38.92 -18.32 47.61
CA ARG A 546 37.76 -19.14 48.05
C ARG A 546 37.97 -20.61 47.68
N ARG A 547 37.81 -21.50 48.67
CA ARG A 547 37.70 -22.97 48.48
C ARG A 547 36.31 -23.37 47.97
N PRO A 548 36.18 -24.48 47.21
CA PRO A 548 34.90 -24.96 46.70
C PRO A 548 34.13 -25.76 47.77
N ARG A 549 32.79 -25.68 47.74
CA ARG A 549 31.90 -26.53 48.55
C ARG A 549 31.65 -27.86 47.83
N SER A 550 31.82 -28.94 48.58
CA SER A 550 31.46 -30.32 48.23
C SER A 550 29.95 -30.54 48.31
N ASN A 551 29.47 -31.45 47.45
CA ASN A 551 28.15 -32.07 47.50
C ASN A 551 27.99 -32.89 48.79
N ASP A 552 26.81 -32.78 49.40
CA ASP A 552 25.91 -33.90 49.76
C ASP A 552 24.50 -33.34 49.96
#